data_AF-A0A1F0QD41-F1
#
_entry.id   AF-A0A1F0QD41-F1
#
_cell.length_a   1.000
_cell.length_b   1.000
_cell.length_c   1.000
_cell.angle_alpha   90.00
_cell.angle_beta   90.00
_cell.angle_gamma   90.00
#
_symmetry.space_group_name_H-M   'P 1'
#
loop_
_entity.id
_entity.type
_entity.pdbx_description
1 polymer ?
#
loop_
_entity_poly.entity_id
_entity_poly.type
_entity_poly.pdbx_seq_one_letter_code
_entity_poly.pdbx_strand_id
1 'polypeptide(L)'
;MHLDRAEKGSTHRVGEYVDTGLGTPDRLERLWAPYRMSYIKREGGAGDVPKEARNPFVEIPQMSDEDGLIVARGELVYCVLNLYPYNTGHMMVIPYRQESELENLTEEESRELFQFAQAAIRVLKKVSGPDAVNAGFNLGRASGGSVGQHLHMHIVPRWSGDSNFMTIVDGVKVLPQLLKDTRSLLAQGWAELAAEGIISGEAHA
;
A
#
# COMPACT_ATOMS: atom_id res chain seq x y z
N MET A 1 -11.46 9.38 -67.83
CA MET A 1 -10.18 8.69 -68.03
C MET A 1 -9.14 9.44 -67.20
N HIS A 2 -8.32 8.68 -66.48
CA HIS A 2 -7.20 9.06 -65.60
C HIS A 2 -7.50 9.37 -64.12
N LEU A 3 -7.14 8.35 -63.33
CA LEU A 3 -6.72 8.35 -61.93
C LEU A 3 -5.39 9.10 -61.78
N ASP A 4 -5.18 9.80 -60.66
CA ASP A 4 -4.08 9.46 -59.76
C ASP A 4 -4.20 10.09 -58.35
N ARG A 5 -3.44 9.49 -57.43
CA ARG A 5 -3.53 9.39 -55.96
C ARG A 5 -2.98 10.58 -55.14
N ALA A 6 -3.45 10.65 -53.87
CA ALA A 6 -2.80 11.14 -52.63
C ALA A 6 -2.33 12.63 -52.58
N GLU A 7 -2.41 13.41 -51.49
CA GLU A 7 -2.24 13.17 -50.06
C GLU A 7 -3.10 14.17 -49.24
N LYS A 8 -3.73 13.72 -48.14
CA LYS A 8 -4.25 14.61 -47.08
C LYS A 8 -3.29 14.54 -45.91
N GLY A 9 -2.53 15.61 -45.67
CA GLY A 9 -1.73 15.78 -44.47
C GLY A 9 -2.64 16.00 -43.25
N SER A 10 -2.84 14.97 -42.44
CA SER A 10 -3.36 15.07 -41.07
C SER A 10 -2.18 15.27 -40.14
N THR A 11 -2.03 16.47 -39.58
CA THR A 11 -1.10 16.72 -38.49
C THR A 11 -1.67 16.13 -37.20
N HIS A 12 -1.42 14.86 -36.94
CA HIS A 12 -1.67 14.27 -35.62
C HIS A 12 -0.56 14.70 -34.66
N ARG A 13 -0.92 15.52 -33.66
CA ARG A 13 -0.09 15.70 -32.47
C ARG A 13 -0.19 14.43 -31.62
N VAL A 14 0.96 13.87 -31.29
CA VAL A 14 1.08 12.73 -30.36
C VAL A 14 0.67 13.22 -28.96
N GLY A 15 -0.34 12.59 -28.35
CA GLY A 15 -0.59 12.75 -26.90
C GLY A 15 -2.03 12.81 -26.40
N GLU A 16 -3.06 12.87 -27.24
CA GLU A 16 -4.45 12.82 -26.76
C GLU A 16 -5.03 11.41 -26.87
N TYR A 17 -5.06 10.68 -25.74
CA TYR A 17 -5.93 9.52 -25.60
C TYR A 17 -7.34 10.00 -25.28
N VAL A 18 -8.21 9.99 -26.29
CA VAL A 18 -9.64 10.25 -26.12
C VAL A 18 -10.32 8.90 -25.86
N ASP A 19 -10.75 8.69 -24.63
CA ASP A 19 -11.53 7.52 -24.24
C ASP A 19 -13.02 7.79 -24.51
N THR A 20 -13.68 6.92 -25.27
CA THR A 20 -15.10 7.06 -25.61
C THR A 20 -15.92 6.00 -24.89
N GLY A 21 -16.54 6.39 -23.77
CA GLY A 21 -17.50 5.58 -23.01
C GLY A 21 -18.65 6.45 -22.48
N LEU A 22 -19.76 5.82 -22.08
CA LEU A 22 -20.90 6.53 -21.51
C LEU A 22 -20.62 6.92 -20.05
N GLY A 23 -20.41 8.21 -19.81
CA GLY A 23 -20.24 8.84 -18.49
C GLY A 23 -20.11 10.36 -18.64
N THR A 24 -20.64 11.13 -17.69
CA THR A 24 -20.55 12.61 -17.73
C THR A 24 -19.08 13.03 -17.54
N PRO A 25 -18.52 13.93 -18.37
CA PRO A 25 -17.16 14.40 -18.18
C PRO A 25 -17.05 15.15 -16.85
N ASP A 26 -16.36 14.57 -15.88
CA ASP A 26 -15.87 15.32 -14.72
C ASP A 26 -14.42 15.74 -14.95
N ARG A 27 -14.04 16.89 -14.38
CA ARG A 27 -12.69 17.46 -14.48
C ARG A 27 -11.76 16.89 -13.39
N LEU A 28 -12.10 15.75 -12.77
CA LEU A 28 -11.27 15.12 -11.75
C LEU A 28 -10.25 14.22 -12.44
N GLU A 29 -9.15 14.85 -12.86
CA GLU A 29 -7.91 14.14 -13.19
C GLU A 29 -7.45 13.33 -11.97
N ARG A 30 -7.80 12.04 -12.00
CA ARG A 30 -7.06 10.88 -11.52
C ARG A 30 -5.90 11.25 -10.58
N LEU A 31 -6.14 11.16 -9.27
CA LEU A 31 -5.10 11.20 -8.24
C LEU A 31 -4.11 10.03 -8.45
N TRP A 32 -3.12 10.25 -9.30
CA TRP A 32 -1.95 9.39 -9.40
C TRP A 32 -1.02 9.74 -8.26
N ALA A 33 -0.85 8.83 -7.30
CA ALA A 33 0.21 8.91 -6.31
C ALA A 33 1.56 8.95 -7.04
N PRO A 34 2.29 10.08 -7.07
CA PRO A 34 3.48 10.26 -7.91
C PRO A 34 4.62 9.29 -7.57
N TYR A 35 4.58 8.69 -6.38
CA TYR A 35 5.58 7.72 -5.90
C TYR A 35 5.48 6.33 -6.56
N ARG A 36 4.37 6.00 -7.21
CA ARG A 36 4.18 4.71 -7.92
C ARG A 36 5.10 4.58 -9.13
N MET A 37 5.53 5.70 -9.73
CA MET A 37 6.39 5.74 -10.92
C MET A 37 7.88 5.53 -10.61
N SER A 38 8.35 5.87 -9.40
CA SER A 38 9.75 5.64 -8.99
C SER A 38 10.12 4.16 -8.84
N TYR A 39 9.14 3.29 -8.62
CA TYR A 39 9.32 1.83 -8.58
C TYR A 39 9.62 1.26 -9.98
N ILE A 40 8.85 1.69 -10.99
CA ILE A 40 8.99 1.21 -12.37
C ILE A 40 10.33 1.68 -12.99
N LYS A 41 10.82 2.86 -12.62
CA LYS A 41 12.06 3.43 -13.19
C LYS A 41 13.35 2.82 -12.65
N ARG A 42 13.30 2.02 -11.57
CA ARG A 42 14.51 1.41 -10.96
C ARG A 42 14.85 0.02 -11.53
N GLU A 43 13.99 -0.55 -12.37
CA GLU A 43 14.24 -1.84 -13.06
C GLU A 43 15.15 -1.73 -14.30
N GLY A 44 15.61 -0.54 -14.67
CA GLY A 44 16.37 -0.30 -15.92
C GLY A 44 17.90 -0.18 -15.81
N GLY A 45 18.54 -0.70 -14.76
CA GLY A 45 19.99 -0.52 -14.52
C GLY A 45 20.78 -1.84 -14.56
N ALA A 46 21.60 -1.98 -15.60
CA ALA A 46 22.48 -3.10 -15.98
C ALA A 46 23.15 -3.92 -14.86
N GLY A 47 23.16 -5.24 -15.05
CA GLY A 47 24.01 -6.20 -14.35
C GLY A 47 23.36 -7.59 -14.24
N ASP A 48 23.77 -8.51 -15.10
CA ASP A 48 23.34 -9.93 -15.12
C ASP A 48 23.72 -10.63 -13.81
N VAL A 49 22.74 -10.74 -12.91
CA VAL A 49 22.68 -11.72 -11.81
C VAL A 49 21.25 -12.28 -11.85
N PRO A 50 21.02 -13.60 -11.73
CA PRO A 50 19.66 -14.12 -11.63
C PRO A 50 19.03 -13.56 -10.36
N LYS A 51 18.28 -12.46 -10.48
CA LYS A 51 17.48 -11.91 -9.38
C LYS A 51 16.29 -12.82 -9.22
N GLU A 52 16.43 -13.86 -8.40
CA GLU A 52 15.29 -14.32 -7.61
C GLU A 52 14.63 -13.06 -7.05
N ALA A 53 13.38 -12.81 -7.42
CA ALA A 53 12.69 -11.58 -7.07
C ALA A 53 12.57 -11.53 -5.55
N ARG A 54 13.48 -10.78 -4.89
CA ARG A 54 13.48 -10.58 -3.44
C ARG A 54 12.11 -10.07 -3.01
N ASN A 55 11.38 -10.88 -2.26
CA ASN A 55 10.07 -10.53 -1.74
C ASN A 55 10.26 -9.85 -0.37
N PRO A 56 10.07 -8.52 -0.25
CA PRO A 56 10.30 -7.81 1.00
C PRO A 56 9.41 -8.33 2.13
N PHE A 57 8.24 -8.88 1.83
CA PHE A 57 7.31 -9.39 2.84
C PHE A 57 7.73 -10.73 3.45
N VAL A 58 8.71 -11.42 2.85
CA VAL A 58 9.38 -12.59 3.44
C VAL A 58 10.61 -12.16 4.24
N GLU A 59 11.30 -11.10 3.80
CA GLU A 59 12.51 -10.59 4.45
C GLU A 59 12.21 -9.79 5.72
N ILE A 60 11.18 -8.93 5.71
CA ILE A 60 10.81 -8.04 6.83
C ILE A 60 10.64 -8.80 8.16
N PRO A 61 9.92 -9.93 8.22
CA PRO A 61 9.80 -10.70 9.46
C PRO A 61 11.13 -11.19 10.07
N GLN A 62 12.20 -11.28 9.28
CA GLN A 62 13.53 -11.69 9.74
C GLN A 62 14.37 -10.53 10.30
N MET A 63 13.90 -9.30 10.16
CA MET A 63 14.53 -8.09 10.69
C MET A 63 14.05 -7.80 12.12
N SER A 64 14.72 -6.86 12.78
CA SER A 64 14.16 -6.20 13.97
C SER A 64 12.85 -5.49 13.59
N ASP A 65 11.99 -5.27 14.57
CA ASP A 65 10.70 -4.62 14.29
C ASP A 65 10.87 -3.14 13.94
N GLU A 66 11.92 -2.49 14.46
CA GLU A 66 12.30 -1.12 14.12
C GLU A 66 12.78 -0.99 12.67
N ASP A 67 13.61 -1.93 12.21
CA ASP A 67 14.15 -1.89 10.85
C ASP A 67 13.10 -2.33 9.83
N GLY A 68 12.25 -3.30 10.20
CA GLY A 68 11.13 -3.78 9.38
C GLY A 68 9.87 -2.91 9.44
N LEU A 69 9.81 -1.94 10.35
CA LEU A 69 8.62 -1.13 10.68
C LEU A 69 7.40 -1.99 11.09
N ILE A 70 7.64 -3.11 11.76
CA ILE A 70 6.61 -4.05 12.21
C ILE A 70 5.91 -3.47 13.45
N VAL A 71 4.58 -3.40 13.41
CA VAL A 71 3.77 -2.89 14.51
C VAL A 71 3.42 -4.01 15.49
N ALA A 72 3.08 -5.20 14.98
CA ALA A 72 2.70 -6.35 15.79
C ALA A 72 2.94 -7.65 15.04
N ARG A 73 3.19 -8.74 15.79
CA ARG A 73 3.40 -10.09 15.26
C ARG A 73 2.32 -11.03 15.79
N GLY A 74 1.73 -11.79 14.88
CA GLY A 74 0.83 -12.91 15.18
C GLY A 74 1.52 -14.24 14.96
N GLU A 75 0.74 -15.30 14.97
CA GLU A 75 1.19 -16.67 14.70
C GLU A 75 1.38 -16.91 13.20
N LEU A 76 0.41 -16.50 12.38
CA LEU A 76 0.37 -16.73 10.93
C LEU A 76 0.48 -15.43 10.12
N VAL A 77 0.25 -14.28 10.75
CA VAL A 77 0.28 -12.96 10.12
C VAL A 77 1.10 -11.95 10.93
N TYR A 78 1.46 -10.84 10.30
CA TYR A 78 2.05 -9.69 10.99
C TYR A 78 1.45 -8.39 10.46
N CYS A 79 1.55 -7.33 11.27
CA CYS A 79 1.16 -5.98 10.89
C CYS A 79 2.38 -5.09 10.75
N VAL A 80 2.49 -4.35 9.65
CA VAL A 80 3.66 -3.53 9.30
C VAL A 80 3.23 -2.18 8.72
N LEU A 81 4.00 -1.13 8.95
CA LEU A 81 3.75 0.14 8.24
C LEU A 81 4.09 0.04 6.76
N ASN A 82 3.32 0.73 5.92
CA ASN A 82 3.70 0.95 4.55
C ASN A 82 4.81 2.01 4.48
N LEU A 83 5.93 1.67 3.83
CA LEU A 83 7.06 2.58 3.59
C LEU A 83 6.66 3.81 2.75
N TYR A 84 5.63 3.67 1.91
CA TYR A 84 5.06 4.74 1.10
C TYR A 84 3.59 4.92 1.46
N PRO A 85 3.29 5.53 2.62
CA PRO A 85 1.94 5.62 3.14
C PRO A 85 1.07 6.55 2.28
N TYR A 86 -0.23 6.24 2.15
CA TYR A 86 -1.20 7.20 1.61
C TYR A 86 -1.46 8.32 2.62
N ASN A 87 -1.57 7.95 3.90
CA ASN A 87 -1.69 8.82 5.07
C ASN A 87 -0.86 8.24 6.22
N THR A 88 -0.44 9.09 7.16
CA THR A 88 0.25 8.66 8.38
C THR A 88 -0.55 7.59 9.13
N GLY A 89 0.10 6.47 9.45
CA GLY A 89 -0.55 5.31 10.05
C GLY A 89 -1.09 4.28 9.04
N HIS A 90 -0.80 4.42 7.74
CA HIS A 90 -1.07 3.37 6.76
C HIS A 90 -0.32 2.08 7.12
N MET A 91 -1.08 1.07 7.57
CA MET A 91 -0.59 -0.26 7.90
C MET A 91 -0.98 -1.29 6.84
N MET A 92 -0.26 -2.40 6.83
CA MET A 92 -0.56 -3.59 6.05
C MET A 92 -0.59 -4.80 6.98
N VAL A 93 -1.57 -5.69 6.81
CA VAL A 93 -1.60 -7.00 7.46
C VAL A 93 -1.26 -8.06 6.42
N ILE A 94 -0.27 -8.89 6.73
CA ILE A 94 0.40 -9.76 5.76
C ILE A 94 0.58 -11.16 6.36
N PRO A 95 0.20 -12.24 5.67
CA PRO A 95 0.53 -13.60 6.09
C PRO A 95 2.04 -13.84 5.99
N TYR A 96 2.63 -14.60 6.91
CA TYR A 96 4.03 -15.00 6.80
C TYR A 96 4.27 -15.90 5.58
N ARG A 97 3.32 -16.80 5.30
CA ARG A 97 3.35 -17.63 4.10
C ARG A 97 3.18 -16.74 2.88
N GLN A 98 4.08 -16.90 1.91
CA GLN A 98 3.95 -16.23 0.62
C GLN A 98 2.80 -16.87 -0.18
N GLU A 99 1.69 -16.15 -0.25
CA GLU A 99 0.50 -16.51 -1.02
C GLU A 99 0.00 -15.26 -1.76
N SER A 100 -0.36 -15.37 -3.05
CA SER A 100 -0.84 -14.22 -3.83
C SER A 100 -2.36 -14.12 -3.86
N GLU A 101 -3.07 -15.24 -3.79
CA GLU A 101 -4.51 -15.29 -3.97
C GLU A 101 -5.22 -15.38 -2.61
N LEU A 102 -6.25 -14.55 -2.44
CA LEU A 102 -7.00 -14.48 -1.18
C LEU A 102 -7.74 -15.80 -0.90
N GLU A 103 -8.25 -16.45 -1.93
CA GLU A 103 -8.96 -17.73 -1.88
C GLU A 103 -8.07 -18.94 -1.51
N ASN A 104 -6.74 -18.77 -1.53
CA ASN A 104 -5.78 -19.81 -1.18
C ASN A 104 -5.28 -19.72 0.26
N LEU A 105 -5.74 -18.74 1.05
CA LEU A 105 -5.45 -18.70 2.48
C LEU A 105 -6.12 -19.87 3.20
N THR A 106 -5.46 -20.41 4.22
CA THR A 106 -6.13 -21.35 5.13
C THR A 106 -7.22 -20.64 5.94
N GLU A 107 -8.11 -21.39 6.57
CA GLU A 107 -9.14 -20.83 7.44
C GLU A 107 -8.51 -20.09 8.64
N GLU A 108 -7.41 -20.61 9.18
CA GLU A 108 -6.67 -20.01 10.28
C GLU A 108 -5.97 -18.73 9.87
N GLU A 109 -5.29 -18.72 8.72
CA GLU A 109 -4.66 -17.52 8.16
C GLU A 109 -5.70 -16.44 7.89
N SER A 110 -6.82 -16.80 7.27
CA SER A 110 -7.92 -15.88 6.99
C SER A 110 -8.50 -15.28 8.27
N ARG A 111 -8.73 -16.11 9.28
CA ARG A 111 -9.25 -15.68 10.58
C ARG A 111 -8.29 -14.70 11.25
N GLU A 112 -7.01 -15.05 11.35
CA GLU A 112 -6.03 -14.21 12.03
C GLU A 112 -5.77 -12.90 11.26
N LEU A 113 -5.74 -12.95 9.93
CA LEU A 113 -5.61 -11.76 9.08
C LEU A 113 -6.72 -10.75 9.37
N PHE A 114 -7.98 -11.20 9.46
CA PHE A 114 -9.09 -10.29 9.80
C PHE A 114 -9.08 -9.84 11.26
N GLN A 115 -8.63 -10.68 12.20
CA GLN A 115 -8.45 -10.28 13.60
C GLN A 115 -7.39 -9.16 13.71
N PHE A 116 -6.26 -9.31 13.02
CA PHE A 116 -5.22 -8.29 12.96
C PHE A 116 -5.70 -7.01 12.26
N ALA A 117 -6.48 -7.12 11.19
CA ALA A 117 -7.08 -5.95 10.54
C ALA A 117 -8.02 -5.17 11.49
N GLN A 118 -8.86 -5.88 12.24
CA GLN A 118 -9.72 -5.25 13.25
C GLN A 118 -8.89 -4.61 14.38
N ALA A 119 -7.83 -5.28 14.85
CA ALA A 119 -6.92 -4.76 15.86
C ALA A 119 -6.22 -3.47 15.38
N ALA A 120 -5.65 -3.49 14.18
CA ALA A 120 -5.04 -2.33 13.53
C ALA A 120 -6.00 -1.12 13.47
N ILE A 121 -7.27 -1.34 13.14
CA ILE A 121 -8.29 -0.28 13.12
C ILE A 121 -8.55 0.27 14.53
N ARG A 122 -8.64 -0.59 15.56
CA ARG A 122 -8.83 -0.14 16.97
C ARG A 122 -7.62 0.68 17.44
N VAL A 123 -6.41 0.22 17.12
CA VAL A 123 -5.16 0.94 17.42
C VAL A 123 -5.15 2.30 16.75
N LEU A 124 -5.47 2.41 15.45
CA LEU A 124 -5.56 3.70 14.76
C LEU A 124 -6.56 4.65 15.43
N LYS A 125 -7.74 4.15 15.78
CA LYS A 125 -8.76 4.94 16.48
C LYS A 125 -8.29 5.44 17.84
N LYS A 126 -7.54 4.62 18.58
CA LYS A 126 -6.98 5.00 19.89
C LYS A 126 -5.84 6.02 19.75
N VAL A 127 -4.92 5.81 18.81
CA VAL A 127 -3.67 6.58 18.69
C VAL A 127 -3.85 7.91 17.96
N SER A 128 -4.63 7.93 16.87
CA SER A 128 -4.73 9.10 15.98
C SER A 128 -6.15 9.56 15.66
N GLY A 129 -7.18 8.80 16.06
CA GLY A 129 -8.59 9.19 15.93
C GLY A 129 -9.04 9.61 14.52
N PRO A 130 -8.83 8.78 13.47
CA PRO A 130 -9.31 9.11 12.13
C PRO A 130 -10.85 9.09 12.04
N ASP A 131 -11.39 9.95 11.18
CA ASP A 131 -12.84 10.03 10.89
C ASP A 131 -13.35 8.74 10.20
N ALA A 132 -12.50 8.13 9.37
CA ALA A 132 -12.82 6.92 8.62
C ALA A 132 -11.57 6.06 8.36
N VAL A 133 -11.77 4.82 7.90
CA VAL A 133 -10.68 3.92 7.50
C VAL A 133 -11.06 3.22 6.20
N ASN A 134 -10.13 3.21 5.22
CA ASN A 134 -10.22 2.30 4.09
C ASN A 134 -9.46 1.01 4.41
N ALA A 135 -10.10 -0.13 4.15
CA ALA A 135 -9.52 -1.44 4.37
C ALA A 135 -9.75 -2.31 3.13
N GLY A 136 -8.71 -2.93 2.58
CA GLY A 136 -8.88 -3.76 1.39
C GLY A 136 -7.60 -4.28 0.75
N PHE A 137 -7.77 -5.00 -0.35
CA PHE A 137 -6.72 -5.65 -1.11
C PHE A 137 -6.69 -5.12 -2.55
N ASN A 138 -5.51 -5.23 -3.16
CA ASN A 138 -5.34 -5.11 -4.60
C ASN A 138 -4.89 -6.47 -5.13
N LEU A 139 -5.84 -7.28 -5.63
CA LEU A 139 -5.58 -8.64 -6.12
C LEU A 139 -5.26 -8.63 -7.62
N GLY A 140 -4.22 -9.36 -8.02
CA GLY A 140 -3.76 -9.43 -9.40
C GLY A 140 -3.13 -8.13 -9.94
N ARG A 141 -2.32 -8.24 -11.00
CA ARG A 141 -1.56 -7.12 -11.56
C ARG A 141 -2.43 -5.94 -12.01
N ALA A 142 -3.63 -6.22 -12.52
CA ALA A 142 -4.52 -5.21 -13.08
C ALA A 142 -5.16 -4.30 -12.01
N SER A 143 -5.24 -4.73 -10.75
CA SER A 143 -5.73 -3.89 -9.64
C SER A 143 -4.72 -2.84 -9.17
N GLY A 144 -3.50 -2.88 -9.71
CA GLY A 144 -2.41 -2.00 -9.33
C GLY A 144 -1.61 -2.48 -8.10
N GLY A 145 -1.79 -3.73 -7.66
CA GLY A 145 -0.89 -4.34 -6.67
C GLY A 145 0.56 -4.32 -7.18
N SER A 146 1.44 -3.60 -6.50
CA SER A 146 2.86 -3.49 -6.88
C SER A 146 3.68 -4.72 -6.49
N VAL A 147 3.21 -5.48 -5.49
CA VAL A 147 3.78 -6.75 -5.04
C VAL A 147 2.75 -7.85 -5.27
N GLY A 148 2.56 -8.22 -6.54
CA GLY A 148 1.52 -9.18 -6.94
C GLY A 148 1.80 -10.63 -6.53
N GLN A 149 2.92 -10.92 -5.86
CA GLN A 149 3.32 -12.27 -5.48
C GLN A 149 3.04 -12.58 -4.00
N HIS A 150 2.53 -11.62 -3.23
CA HIS A 150 2.28 -11.80 -1.80
C HIS A 150 1.17 -10.84 -1.34
N LEU A 151 0.04 -11.44 -0.96
CA LEU A 151 -1.16 -10.81 -0.47
C LEU A 151 -0.87 -9.93 0.75
N HIS A 152 -1.46 -8.73 0.77
CA HIS A 152 -1.39 -7.82 1.91
C HIS A 152 -2.64 -6.96 1.96
N MET A 153 -3.26 -6.89 3.13
CA MET A 153 -4.45 -6.07 3.38
C MET A 153 -4.01 -4.68 3.81
N HIS A 154 -4.37 -3.66 3.03
CA HIS A 154 -4.13 -2.27 3.40
C HIS A 154 -5.15 -1.79 4.42
N ILE A 155 -4.69 -1.06 5.44
CA ILE A 155 -5.50 -0.34 6.43
C ILE A 155 -5.04 1.12 6.42
N VAL A 156 -5.86 2.00 5.84
CA VAL A 156 -5.52 3.41 5.58
C VAL A 156 -6.44 4.32 6.38
N PRO A 157 -5.93 5.05 7.40
CA PRO A 157 -6.73 6.03 8.12
C PRO A 157 -7.06 7.24 7.23
N ARG A 158 -8.26 7.80 7.40
CA ARG A 158 -8.79 8.91 6.60
C ARG A 158 -9.35 10.02 7.49
N TRP A 159 -9.16 11.25 7.05
CA TRP A 159 -9.74 12.44 7.69
C TRP A 159 -10.53 13.25 6.68
N SER A 160 -11.55 13.96 7.17
CA SER A 160 -12.35 14.85 6.35
C SER A 160 -11.47 15.93 5.71
N GLY A 161 -11.38 15.93 4.39
CA GLY A 161 -10.55 16.87 3.64
C GLY A 161 -9.10 16.44 3.40
N ASP A 162 -8.71 15.21 3.76
CA ASP A 162 -7.36 14.68 3.50
C ASP A 162 -7.03 14.56 1.99
N SER A 163 -8.06 14.45 1.14
CA SER A 163 -7.95 14.53 -0.33
C SER A 163 -7.54 15.92 -0.84
N ASN A 164 -7.67 16.98 -0.02
CA ASN A 164 -7.65 18.37 -0.46
C ASN A 164 -6.49 19.21 0.12
N PHE A 165 -5.56 18.63 0.90
CA PHE A 165 -4.46 19.39 1.48
C PHE A 165 -3.14 18.60 1.50
N MET A 166 -2.36 18.81 0.44
CA MET A 166 -0.92 18.54 0.22
C MET A 166 -0.15 17.54 1.10
N THR A 167 0.67 16.71 0.42
CA THR A 167 2.08 16.51 0.82
C THR A 167 3.01 16.48 -0.40
N ILE A 168 2.97 17.54 -1.20
CA ILE A 168 4.16 18.02 -1.91
C ILE A 168 4.51 19.36 -1.25
N VAL A 169 5.06 19.29 -0.03
CA VAL A 169 5.85 20.41 0.47
C VAL A 169 7.29 20.10 0.07
N ASP A 170 7.69 20.71 -1.04
CA ASP A 170 9.07 21.06 -1.38
C ASP A 170 10.08 19.92 -1.64
N GLY A 171 9.63 18.71 -1.99
CA GLY A 171 10.55 17.63 -2.40
C GLY A 171 11.53 17.18 -1.30
N VAL A 172 11.31 17.58 -0.05
CA VAL A 172 12.20 17.25 1.07
C VAL A 172 11.76 15.97 1.75
N LYS A 173 12.71 15.04 1.81
CA LYS A 173 12.62 13.70 2.37
C LYS A 173 12.61 13.77 3.91
N VAL A 174 11.43 13.93 4.53
CA VAL A 174 11.21 13.84 5.99
C VAL A 174 10.36 12.62 6.35
N LEU A 175 10.57 11.48 5.69
CA LEU A 175 9.74 10.28 5.84
C LEU A 175 10.30 9.23 6.82
N PRO A 176 11.60 8.87 6.81
CA PRO A 176 12.08 7.73 7.61
C PRO A 176 12.00 7.92 9.12
N GLN A 177 12.32 9.11 9.64
CA GLN A 177 12.24 9.39 11.08
C GLN A 177 10.79 9.38 11.56
N LEU A 178 9.88 10.02 10.81
CA LEU A 178 8.46 10.03 11.13
C LEU A 178 7.83 8.62 11.11
N LEU A 179 8.30 7.74 10.22
CA LEU A 179 7.81 6.35 10.18
C LEU A 179 8.22 5.56 11.41
N LYS A 180 9.45 5.73 11.91
CA LYS A 180 9.89 5.09 13.17
C LYS A 180 9.05 5.56 14.35
N ASP A 181 8.86 6.88 14.46
CA ASP A 181 8.05 7.46 15.54
C ASP A 181 6.58 7.00 15.45
N THR A 182 6.02 6.97 14.24
CA THR A 182 4.67 6.45 13.98
C THR A 182 4.56 4.96 14.35
N ARG A 183 5.57 4.16 13.99
CA ARG A 183 5.62 2.73 14.32
C ARG A 183 5.62 2.54 15.83
N SER A 184 6.47 3.26 16.56
CA SER A 184 6.53 3.19 18.02
C SER A 184 5.20 3.55 18.68
N LEU A 185 4.53 4.62 18.24
CA LEU A 185 3.22 5.02 18.78
C LEU A 185 2.14 3.95 18.53
N LEU A 186 2.11 3.36 17.33
CA LEU A 186 1.14 2.32 17.00
C LEU A 186 1.44 1.00 17.72
N ALA A 187 2.70 0.61 17.83
CA ALA A 187 3.11 -0.59 18.57
C ALA A 187 2.77 -0.43 20.06
N GLN A 188 3.03 0.73 20.65
CA GLN A 188 2.61 1.02 22.03
C GLN A 188 1.08 0.93 22.19
N GLY A 189 0.31 1.58 21.31
CA GLY A 189 -1.15 1.51 21.34
C GLY A 189 -1.70 0.09 21.18
N TRP A 190 -1.00 -0.76 20.41
CA TRP A 190 -1.33 -2.17 20.28
C TRP A 190 -1.04 -2.95 21.57
N ALA A 191 0.13 -2.75 22.19
CA ALA A 191 0.47 -3.38 23.48
C ALA A 191 -0.55 -3.02 24.57
N GLU A 192 -0.97 -1.76 24.64
CA GLU A 192 -1.98 -1.31 25.60
C GLU A 192 -3.32 -2.03 25.41
N LEU A 193 -3.83 -2.08 24.17
CA LEU A 193 -5.09 -2.76 23.89
C LEU A 193 -5.01 -4.28 24.11
N ALA A 194 -3.85 -4.89 23.87
CA ALA A 194 -3.60 -6.30 24.16
C ALA A 194 -3.59 -6.56 25.68
N ALA A 195 -2.93 -5.71 26.46
CA ALA A 195 -2.93 -5.77 27.92
C ALA A 195 -4.32 -5.56 28.54
N GLU A 196 -5.16 -4.76 27.89
CA GLU A 196 -6.59 -4.57 28.24
C GLU A 196 -7.47 -5.76 27.81
N GLY A 197 -6.94 -6.75 27.08
CA GLY A 197 -7.68 -7.92 26.58
C GLY A 197 -8.65 -7.61 25.45
N ILE A 198 -8.51 -6.46 24.78
CA ILE A 198 -9.40 -5.99 23.71
C ILE A 198 -9.01 -6.60 22.36
N ILE A 199 -7.74 -6.88 22.16
CA ILE A 199 -7.19 -7.46 20.93
C ILE A 199 -6.23 -8.62 21.25
N SER A 200 -6.08 -9.53 20.30
CA SER A 200 -5.09 -10.61 20.34
C SER A 200 -3.79 -10.22 19.62
N GLY A 201 -2.67 -10.85 19.99
CA GLY A 201 -1.35 -10.61 19.43
C GLY A 201 -0.50 -9.65 20.28
N GLU A 202 0.82 -9.85 20.25
CA GLU A 202 1.76 -9.01 20.98
C GLU A 202 2.29 -7.91 20.08
N ALA A 203 2.26 -6.68 20.58
CA ALA A 203 3.09 -5.64 20.03
C ALA A 203 4.47 -5.78 20.67
N HIS A 204 5.47 -5.84 19.83
CA HIS A 204 6.85 -5.79 20.27
C HIS A 204 7.30 -4.36 20.07
N ALA A 205 7.95 -3.78 21.09
CA ALA A 205 8.51 -2.43 21.02
C ALA A 205 9.88 -2.52 20.37
#